data_AF-A0AAV3KXU9-F1
#
_entry.id   AF-A0AAV3KXU9-F1
#
_cell.length_a   1.000
_cell.length_b   1.000
_cell.length_c   1.000
_cell.angle_alpha   90.00
_cell.angle_beta   90.00
_cell.angle_gamma   90.00
#
_symmetry.space_group_name_H-M   'P 1'
#
loop_
_entity.id
_entity.type
_entity.pdbx_description
1 polymer ?
#
loop_
_entity_poly.entity_id
_entity_poly.type
_entity_poly.pdbx_seq_one_letter_code
_entity_poly.pdbx_strand_id
1 'polypeptide(L)'
;MINKKMIAFCGTYCGVCEWKDKIGCKGCKANRGIMFWGKCDKAICCIEKELEHCGECSDMPCQKLRDLFDDPEHGDHGARLRNLKNWKDGLCTYEKLGNTAQEKAKNLKAIDNTND
;
A
#
# COMPACT_ATOMS: atom_id res chain seq x y z
N MET A 1 -7.22 -12.39 11.86
CA MET A 1 -8.05 -12.06 10.69
C MET A 1 -7.66 -10.69 10.18
N ILE A 2 -7.48 -10.49 8.87
CA ILE A 2 -7.14 -9.16 8.33
C ILE A 2 -8.35 -8.23 8.40
N ASN A 3 -8.13 -6.97 8.77
CA ASN A 3 -9.14 -5.93 8.60
C ASN A 3 -9.23 -5.53 7.12
N LYS A 4 -10.33 -5.87 6.43
CA LYS A 4 -10.54 -5.56 5.00
C LYS A 4 -10.44 -4.06 4.66
N LYS A 5 -10.75 -3.16 5.61
CA LYS A 5 -10.60 -1.70 5.42
C LYS A 5 -9.14 -1.28 5.24
N MET A 6 -8.19 -2.12 5.67
CA MET A 6 -6.74 -1.90 5.56
C MET A 6 -6.12 -2.58 4.33
N ILE A 7 -6.92 -3.25 3.49
CA ILE A 7 -6.48 -3.70 2.17
C ILE A 7 -6.29 -2.47 1.29
N ALA A 8 -5.05 -2.23 0.85
CA ALA A 8 -4.75 -1.12 -0.04
C ALA A 8 -4.97 -1.49 -1.50
N PHE A 9 -5.27 -0.49 -2.31
CA PHE A 9 -5.48 -0.69 -3.75
C PHE A 9 -4.27 -1.32 -4.45
N CYS A 10 -3.04 -1.00 -4.03
CA CYS A 10 -1.82 -1.42 -4.71
C CYS A 10 -1.28 -2.80 -4.30
N GLY A 11 -1.91 -3.52 -3.37
CA GLY A 11 -1.38 -4.80 -2.88
C GLY A 11 -0.66 -4.76 -1.54
N THR A 12 -0.56 -3.60 -0.88
CA THR A 12 -0.03 -3.53 0.49
C THR A 12 -1.13 -3.73 1.52
N TYR A 13 -0.82 -4.36 2.64
CA TYR A 13 -1.70 -4.31 3.80
C TYR A 13 -1.34 -3.09 4.66
N CYS A 14 -2.18 -2.05 4.64
CA CYS A 14 -1.92 -0.79 5.37
C CYS A 14 -1.81 -1.00 6.88
N GLY A 15 -2.43 -2.05 7.43
CA GLY A 15 -2.44 -2.34 8.86
C GLY A 15 -1.06 -2.62 9.45
N VAL A 16 -0.05 -2.92 8.62
CA VAL A 16 1.34 -3.16 9.05
C VAL A 16 2.35 -2.23 8.37
N CYS A 17 1.88 -1.18 7.71
CA CYS A 17 2.76 -0.21 7.07
C CYS A 17 3.47 0.63 8.13
N GLU A 18 4.80 0.69 8.08
CA GLU A 18 5.64 1.39 9.06
C GLU A 18 5.37 2.90 9.08
N TRP A 19 4.92 3.47 7.96
CA TRP A 19 4.53 4.88 7.88
C TRP A 19 3.18 5.16 8.55
N LYS A 20 2.36 4.14 8.83
CA LYS A 20 0.97 4.36 9.24
C LYS A 20 0.88 5.19 10.51
N ASP A 21 1.52 4.74 11.58
CA ASP A 21 1.40 5.40 12.87
C ASP A 21 2.32 6.61 12.99
N LYS A 22 3.46 6.62 12.27
CA LYS A 22 4.43 7.72 12.26
C LYS A 22 3.86 9.05 11.75
N ILE A 23 2.94 8.98 10.81
CA ILE A 23 2.32 10.18 10.19
C ILE A 23 0.80 10.23 10.38
N GLY A 24 0.24 9.34 11.22
CA GLY A 24 -1.21 9.25 11.40
C GLY A 24 -2.00 8.87 10.14
N CYS A 25 -1.41 8.09 9.23
CA CYS A 25 -2.08 7.62 8.03
C CYS A 25 -3.26 6.70 8.37
N LYS A 26 -4.40 6.90 7.72
CA LYS A 26 -5.60 6.07 7.91
C LYS A 26 -5.74 4.94 6.87
N GLY A 27 -4.78 4.82 5.95
CA GLY A 27 -4.82 3.91 4.81
C GLY A 27 -5.47 4.53 3.56
N CYS A 28 -5.12 4.04 2.37
CA CYS A 28 -5.47 4.71 1.11
C CYS A 28 -6.97 4.76 0.83
N LYS A 29 -7.75 3.78 1.31
CA LYS A 29 -9.21 3.78 1.18
C LYS A 29 -9.84 4.91 2.00
N ALA A 30 -9.47 5.02 3.28
CA ALA A 30 -9.94 6.10 4.15
C ALA A 30 -9.48 7.49 3.68
N ASN A 31 -8.28 7.56 3.12
CA ASN A 31 -7.70 8.78 2.56
C ASN A 31 -8.17 9.10 1.12
N ARG A 32 -9.02 8.27 0.50
CA ARG A 32 -9.52 8.44 -0.87
C ARG A 32 -8.39 8.66 -1.90
N GLY A 33 -7.27 7.97 -1.73
CA GLY A 33 -6.09 8.09 -2.58
C GLY A 33 -5.24 9.37 -2.38
N ILE A 34 -5.60 10.25 -1.44
CA ILE A 34 -4.84 11.46 -1.11
C ILE A 34 -3.93 11.16 0.08
N MET A 35 -2.67 10.84 -0.21
CA MET A 35 -1.67 10.44 0.78
C MET A 35 -0.86 11.64 1.25
N PHE A 36 -0.04 11.46 2.29
CA PHE A 36 0.83 12.52 2.82
C PHE A 36 1.86 13.03 1.80
N TRP A 37 2.20 12.21 0.80
CA TRP A 37 3.08 12.56 -0.31
C TRP A 37 2.32 13.01 -1.57
N GLY A 38 0.99 13.14 -1.53
CA GLY A 38 0.16 13.55 -2.65
C GLY A 38 -0.78 12.46 -3.19
N LYS A 39 -1.20 12.62 -4.45
CA LYS A 39 -2.19 11.73 -5.09
C LYS A 39 -1.57 10.40 -5.47
N CYS A 40 -2.16 9.30 -4.99
CA CYS A 40 -1.79 7.94 -5.36
C CYS A 40 -2.48 7.50 -6.64
N ASP A 41 -1.75 7.39 -7.73
CA ASP A 41 -2.28 7.06 -9.05
C ASP A 41 -2.96 5.68 -9.14
N LYS A 42 -2.50 4.68 -8.38
CA LYS A 42 -3.18 3.35 -8.27
C LYS A 42 -4.52 3.48 -7.58
N ALA A 43 -4.56 4.26 -6.48
CA ALA A 43 -5.78 4.45 -5.70
C ALA A 43 -6.82 5.22 -6.50
N ILE A 44 -6.42 6.32 -7.13
CA ILE A 44 -7.30 7.11 -8.00
C ILE A 44 -7.85 6.23 -9.14
N CYS A 45 -6.99 5.47 -9.82
CA CYS A 45 -7.41 4.58 -10.90
C CYS A 45 -8.41 3.51 -10.42
N CYS A 46 -8.19 2.87 -9.27
CA CYS A 46 -9.15 1.91 -8.72
C CYS A 46 -10.47 2.56 -8.32
N ILE A 47 -10.44 3.76 -7.72
CA ILE A 47 -11.65 4.49 -7.34
C ILE A 47 -12.48 4.85 -8.58
N GLU A 48 -11.84 5.36 -9.64
CA GLU A 48 -12.51 5.71 -10.90
C GLU A 48 -13.10 4.49 -11.62
N LYS A 49 -12.46 3.33 -11.50
CA LYS A 49 -12.91 2.05 -12.07
C LYS A 49 -13.83 1.25 -11.13
N GLU A 50 -14.15 1.78 -9.95
CA GLU A 50 -14.95 1.10 -8.92
C GLU A 50 -14.39 -0.28 -8.51
N LEU A 51 -13.06 -0.41 -8.45
CA LEU A 51 -12.37 -1.64 -8.05
C LEU A 51 -11.95 -1.59 -6.58
N GLU A 52 -12.10 -2.69 -5.85
CA GLU A 52 -11.70 -2.78 -4.44
C GLU A 52 -10.17 -2.78 -4.26
N HIS A 53 -9.46 -3.28 -5.26
CA HIS A 53 -8.00 -3.24 -5.39
C HIS A 53 -7.56 -3.62 -6.80
N CYS A 54 -6.30 -3.33 -7.17
CA CYS A 54 -5.80 -3.62 -8.51
C CYS A 54 -5.84 -5.11 -8.89
N GLY A 55 -6.00 -6.03 -7.93
CA GLY A 55 -6.23 -7.47 -8.15
C GLY A 55 -7.45 -7.78 -9.02
N GLU A 56 -8.46 -6.91 -8.98
CA GLU A 56 -9.68 -7.05 -9.78
C GLU A 56 -9.55 -6.46 -11.18
N CYS A 57 -8.45 -5.74 -11.46
CA CYS A 57 -8.22 -5.16 -12.78
C CYS A 57 -7.88 -6.25 -13.80
N SER A 58 -8.55 -6.23 -14.96
CA SER A 58 -8.28 -7.13 -16.10
C SER A 58 -6.82 -7.06 -16.58
N ASP A 59 -6.21 -5.89 -16.46
CA ASP A 59 -4.90 -5.60 -17.02
C ASP A 59 -3.77 -5.85 -16.00
N MET A 60 -4.04 -6.49 -14.87
CA MET A 60 -3.05 -6.69 -13.81
C MET A 60 -1.97 -7.73 -14.20
N PRO A 61 -0.67 -7.43 -13.98
CA PRO A 61 -0.13 -6.13 -13.56
C PRO A 61 -0.11 -5.16 -14.74
N CYS A 62 -0.66 -3.97 -14.57
CA CYS A 62 -0.58 -2.91 -15.59
C CYS A 62 0.73 -2.11 -15.42
N GLN A 63 1.02 -1.17 -16.32
CA GLN A 63 2.28 -0.42 -16.27
C GLN A 63 2.50 0.30 -14.93
N LYS A 64 1.47 0.95 -14.38
CA LYS A 64 1.53 1.64 -13.08
C LYS A 64 1.95 0.74 -11.92
N LEU A 65 1.60 -0.54 -11.99
CA LEU A 65 2.00 -1.53 -11.00
C LEU A 65 3.43 -2.00 -11.24
N ARG A 66 3.80 -2.27 -12.50
CA ARG A 66 5.19 -2.61 -12.85
C ARG A 66 6.15 -1.51 -12.39
N ASP A 67 5.85 -0.25 -12.69
CA ASP A 67 6.64 0.90 -12.27
C ASP A 67 6.82 0.95 -10.74
N LEU A 68 5.80 0.58 -9.96
CA LEU A 68 5.90 0.50 -8.49
C LEU A 68 6.73 -0.70 -8.02
N PHE A 69 6.56 -1.85 -8.67
CA PHE A 69 7.20 -3.10 -8.25
C PHE A 69 8.69 -3.12 -8.58
N ASP A 70 9.09 -2.40 -9.63
CA ASP A 70 10.47 -2.26 -10.10
C ASP A 70 11.17 -1.01 -9.53
N ASP A 71 10.46 -0.19 -8.74
CA ASP A 71 11.03 1.00 -8.11
C ASP A 71 12.17 0.62 -7.14
N PRO A 72 13.34 1.28 -7.19
CA PRO A 72 14.47 0.92 -6.33
C PRO A 72 14.22 1.02 -4.82
N GLU A 73 13.30 1.89 -4.39
CA GLU A 73 13.02 2.13 -2.98
C GLU A 73 11.71 1.45 -2.53
N HIS A 74 10.72 1.39 -3.41
CA HIS A 74 9.37 0.92 -3.14
C HIS A 74 9.06 -0.47 -3.69
N GLY A 75 9.91 -1.00 -4.56
CA GLY A 75 9.83 -2.36 -5.11
C GLY A 75 9.94 -3.41 -4.01
N ASP A 76 9.18 -4.49 -4.13
CA ASP A 76 8.87 -5.40 -3.02
C ASP A 76 9.05 -6.89 -3.35
N HIS A 77 9.86 -7.20 -4.38
CA HIS A 77 10.12 -8.57 -4.85
C HIS A 77 8.82 -9.38 -5.08
N GLY A 78 7.78 -8.69 -5.54
CA GLY A 78 6.48 -9.26 -5.91
C GLY A 78 5.51 -9.51 -4.76
N ALA A 79 5.82 -9.06 -3.53
CA ALA A 79 4.91 -9.20 -2.38
C ALA A 79 3.55 -8.57 -2.66
N ARG A 80 3.51 -7.35 -3.24
CA ARG A 80 2.24 -6.71 -3.61
C ARG A 80 1.49 -7.50 -4.68
N LEU A 81 2.18 -8.04 -5.67
CA LEU A 81 1.56 -8.85 -6.72
C LEU A 81 0.93 -10.13 -6.16
N ARG A 82 1.63 -10.83 -5.26
CA ARG A 82 1.09 -12.03 -4.57
C ARG A 82 -0.11 -11.68 -3.71
N ASN A 83 -0.06 -10.59 -2.96
CA ASN A 83 -1.18 -10.10 -2.17
C ASN A 83 -2.42 -9.80 -3.02
N LEU A 84 -2.24 -9.09 -4.14
CA LEU A 84 -3.34 -8.78 -5.06
C LEU A 84 -4.00 -10.04 -5.63
N LYS A 85 -3.20 -11.06 -5.99
CA LYS A 85 -3.72 -12.36 -6.44
C LYS A 85 -4.51 -13.06 -5.34
N ASN A 86 -3.95 -13.16 -4.14
CA ASN A 86 -4.62 -13.77 -2.99
C ASN A 86 -5.97 -13.09 -2.71
N TRP A 87 -6.02 -11.76 -2.70
CA TRP A 87 -7.26 -11.04 -2.40
C TRP A 87 -8.30 -11.17 -3.51
N LYS A 88 -7.88 -11.18 -4.79
CA LYS A 88 -8.76 -11.50 -5.93
C LYS A 88 -9.40 -12.88 -5.75
N ASP A 89 -8.63 -13.85 -5.28
CA ASP A 89 -9.08 -15.23 -5.07
C ASP A 89 -9.82 -15.42 -3.73
N GLY A 90 -10.11 -14.33 -3.00
CA GLY A 90 -10.82 -14.35 -1.73
C GLY A 90 -9.98 -14.80 -0.52
N LEU A 91 -8.69 -15.06 -0.70
CA LEU A 91 -7.77 -15.45 0.36
C LEU A 91 -7.43 -14.24 1.23
N CYS A 92 -7.86 -14.28 2.50
CA CYS A 92 -7.65 -13.19 3.46
C CYS A 92 -6.24 -13.23 4.11
N THR A 93 -5.18 -13.33 3.29
CA THR A 93 -3.78 -13.40 3.71
C THR A 93 -2.98 -12.24 3.11
N TYR A 94 -1.79 -11.95 3.65
CA TYR A 94 -0.87 -10.98 3.05
C TYR A 94 0.57 -11.29 3.43
N GLU A 95 1.48 -10.86 2.57
CA GLU A 95 2.91 -10.73 2.80
C GLU A 95 3.23 -9.28 3.17
N LYS A 96 4.00 -9.09 4.25
CA LYS A 96 4.49 -7.77 4.66
C LYS A 96 5.55 -7.31 3.67
N LEU A 97 5.55 -6.01 3.35
CA LEU A 97 6.56 -5.44 2.48
C LEU A 97 7.90 -5.33 3.21
N GLY A 98 8.95 -5.91 2.64
CA GLY A 98 10.34 -5.80 3.10
C GLY A 98 11.18 -4.90 2.21
N ASN A 99 10.63 -3.78 1.75
CA ASN A 99 11.34 -2.85 0.85
C ASN A 99 12.08 -1.75 1.61
N THR A 100 12.98 -1.07 0.90
CA THR A 100 13.83 0.00 1.46
C THR A 100 13.00 1.10 2.12
N ALA A 101 11.86 1.49 1.54
CA ALA A 101 10.98 2.51 2.12
C ALA A 101 10.39 2.11 3.47
N GLN A 102 10.03 0.83 3.66
CA GLN A 102 9.56 0.34 4.97
C GLN A 102 10.71 0.28 5.98
N GLU A 103 11.89 -0.20 5.58
CA GLU A 103 13.05 -0.28 6.49
C GLU A 103 13.53 1.11 6.94
N LYS A 104 13.59 2.09 6.03
CA LYS A 104 13.87 3.49 6.38
C LYS A 104 12.85 4.00 7.40
N ALA A 105 11.55 3.78 7.15
CA ALA A 105 10.49 4.21 8.04
C ALA A 105 10.64 3.61 9.44
N LYS A 106 10.86 2.30 9.52
CA LYS A 106 11.08 1.57 10.77
C LYS A 106 12.20 2.20 11.61
N ASN A 107 13.30 2.58 10.96
CA ASN A 107 14.49 3.15 11.60
C ASN A 107 14.40 4.66 11.90
N LEU A 108 13.39 5.37 11.40
CA LEU A 108 13.15 6.76 11.80
C LEU A 108 12.74 6.80 13.27
N LYS A 109 13.49 7.53 14.10
CA LYS A 109 13.09 7.85 15.46
C LYS A 109 11.74 8.59 15.42
N ALA A 110 10.87 8.34 16.39
CA ALA A 110 9.69 9.17 16.56
C ALA A 110 10.15 10.63 16.70
N ILE A 111 9.49 11.55 16.01
CA ILE A 111 9.69 12.97 16.27
C ILE A 111 9.09 13.20 17.65
N ASP A 112 9.95 13.31 18.66
CA ASP A 112 9.55 13.78 19.98
C ASP A 112 9.12 15.24 19.79
N ASN A 113 7.82 15.50 19.77
CA ASN A 113 7.28 16.85 19.93
C ASN A 113 7.45 17.28 21.39
N THR A 114 8.68 17.39 21.88
CA THR A 114 9.00 18.20 23.05
C THR A 114 9.33 19.59 22.51
N ASN A 115 8.29 20.43 22.41
CA ASN A 115 8.50 21.87 22.36
C ASN A 115 8.96 22.28 23.77
N ASP A 116 10.23 22.69 23.88
CA ASP A 116 10.66 23.69 24.87
C ASP A 116 10.00 25.05 24.55
#